data_AF-A0A426ZSN0-F1
#
_entry.id   AF-A0A426ZSN0-F1
#
_cell.length_a   1.000
_cell.length_b   1.000
_cell.length_c   1.000
_cell.angle_alpha   90.00
_cell.angle_beta   90.00
_cell.angle_gamma   90.00
#
_symmetry.space_group_name_H-M   'P 1'
#
loop_
_entity.id
_entity.type
_entity.pdbx_description
1 polymer ?
#
loop_
_entity_poly.entity_id
_entity_poly.type
_entity_poly.pdbx_seq_one_letter_code
_entity_poly.pdbx_strand_id
1 'polypeptide(L)'
;LDPPLYSRPVTTVHHPNPPPPPNSNPDPVPSPSSSSPLQSRIYSSLPSPYGRFPPSAQIHQPVRPTEDSAEAFRRNAVAKILENVHRDAAGLRRAQEAEMEAILSVQVNLRGRGEELVRGLREMVEEKEGLEQQLQLVLMNTDVLESWARETEGKRSGRDVLDADEVFEPADGLSRQILECTAAELGVEDTIYSLDKAVQEGAITFESYLKSVRALCREQFFHRATIAKARAAHVTRLAARVPLYAS
;
A
#
# COMPACT_ATOMS: atom_id res chain seq x y z
N LEU A 1 3.40 6.64 44.93
CA LEU A 1 3.48 7.29 43.60
C LEU A 1 4.10 6.22 42.74
N ASP A 2 3.28 5.38 42.14
CA ASP A 2 3.70 4.12 41.53
C ASP A 2 3.05 4.00 40.15
N PRO A 3 3.79 3.50 39.14
CA PRO A 3 3.34 3.51 37.75
C PRO A 3 2.30 2.40 37.45
N PRO A 4 1.44 2.59 36.43
CA PRO A 4 0.34 1.68 36.13
C PRO A 4 0.78 0.34 35.52
N LEU A 5 0.03 -0.71 35.86
CA LEU A 5 0.28 -2.09 35.45
C LEU A 5 -0.53 -2.47 34.20
N TYR A 6 0.12 -2.66 33.05
CA TYR A 6 -0.45 -3.39 31.91
C TYR A 6 0.59 -4.31 31.26
N SER A 7 0.55 -5.60 31.60
CA SER A 7 1.28 -6.68 30.93
C SER A 7 0.66 -8.04 31.25
N ARG A 8 -0.34 -8.44 30.45
CA ARG A 8 -0.87 -9.82 30.40
C ARG A 8 -1.29 -10.14 28.96
N PRO A 9 -0.59 -11.04 28.24
CA PRO A 9 -1.09 -11.58 26.97
C PRO A 9 -2.20 -12.60 27.25
N VAL A 10 -3.20 -12.66 26.37
CA VAL A 10 -4.24 -13.71 26.39
C VAL A 10 -3.94 -14.74 25.31
N THR A 11 -4.10 -16.00 25.72
CA THR A 11 -3.94 -17.26 25.02
C THR A 11 -4.25 -17.27 23.51
N THR A 12 -3.25 -17.74 22.76
CA THR A 12 -3.26 -18.28 21.39
C THR A 12 -4.62 -18.65 20.77
N VAL A 13 -4.88 -18.10 19.57
CA VAL A 13 -5.71 -18.72 18.52
C VAL A 13 -4.87 -18.78 17.23
N HIS A 14 -5.06 -19.81 16.41
CA HIS A 14 -4.11 -20.24 15.38
C HIS A 14 -4.59 -19.87 13.96
N HIS A 15 -3.85 -18.99 13.27
CA HIS A 15 -4.04 -18.72 11.83
C HIS A 15 -2.68 -18.64 11.11
N PRO A 16 -2.56 -19.13 9.86
CA PRO A 16 -1.29 -19.20 9.15
C PRO A 16 -0.88 -17.85 8.54
N ASN A 17 0.42 -17.54 8.62
CA ASN A 17 1.03 -16.32 8.11
C ASN A 17 1.35 -16.45 6.60
N PRO A 18 1.09 -15.44 5.74
CA PRO A 18 1.53 -15.46 4.35
C PRO A 18 3.06 -15.39 4.20
N PRO A 19 3.63 -15.92 3.11
CA PRO A 19 5.09 -15.96 2.89
C PRO A 19 5.66 -14.58 2.50
N PRO A 20 6.92 -14.27 2.87
CA PRO A 20 7.62 -13.07 2.41
C PRO A 20 8.04 -13.16 0.93
N PRO A 21 8.25 -12.02 0.24
CA PRO A 21 8.70 -11.99 -1.14
C PRO A 21 10.16 -12.49 -1.31
N PRO A 22 10.52 -13.04 -2.50
CA PRO A 22 11.86 -13.58 -2.74
C PRO A 22 12.92 -12.47 -2.81
N ASN A 23 14.00 -12.64 -2.05
CA ASN A 23 15.13 -11.72 -2.03
C ASN A 23 16.09 -12.02 -3.20
N SER A 24 16.22 -11.09 -4.16
CA SER A 24 17.01 -11.29 -5.39
C SER A 24 18.47 -10.83 -5.23
N ASN A 25 19.31 -11.71 -4.66
CA ASN A 25 20.73 -11.45 -4.47
C ASN A 25 21.58 -12.58 -5.12
N PRO A 26 22.36 -12.32 -6.19
CA PRO A 26 23.25 -13.30 -6.80
C PRO A 26 24.68 -13.20 -6.24
N ASP A 27 25.24 -14.33 -5.79
CA ASP A 27 26.63 -14.43 -5.33
C ASP A 27 27.67 -14.33 -6.48
N PRO A 28 28.91 -13.87 -6.20
CA PRO A 28 29.97 -13.75 -7.20
C PRO A 28 30.71 -15.08 -7.46
N VAL A 29 31.12 -15.30 -8.72
CA VAL A 29 32.05 -16.37 -9.12
C VAL A 29 33.28 -15.79 -9.85
N PRO A 30 34.50 -16.32 -9.64
CA PRO A 30 35.74 -15.71 -10.11
C PRO A 30 36.35 -16.35 -11.38
N SER A 31 37.41 -15.71 -11.90
CA SER A 31 38.38 -16.20 -12.91
C SER A 31 38.01 -15.91 -14.39
N PRO A 32 38.94 -16.05 -15.37
CA PRO A 32 40.09 -15.15 -15.53
C PRO A 32 40.32 -14.72 -17.01
N SER A 33 41.46 -14.07 -17.28
CA SER A 33 42.16 -13.95 -18.58
C SER A 33 42.09 -12.61 -19.34
N SER A 34 43.28 -12.14 -19.67
CA SER A 34 43.68 -11.07 -20.60
C SER A 34 43.04 -11.09 -21.99
N SER A 35 42.83 -9.91 -22.60
CA SER A 35 43.70 -9.38 -23.68
C SER A 35 43.23 -8.03 -24.28
N SER A 36 44.17 -7.26 -24.84
CA SER A 36 43.99 -6.07 -25.70
C SER A 36 43.74 -6.51 -27.18
N PRO A 37 43.66 -5.67 -28.26
CA PRO A 37 44.27 -4.33 -28.47
C PRO A 37 43.49 -3.32 -29.38
N LEU A 38 44.21 -2.29 -29.86
CA LEU A 38 43.99 -1.43 -31.05
C LEU A 38 43.05 -0.20 -30.95
N GLN A 39 43.18 0.86 -31.77
CA GLN A 39 44.35 1.64 -32.27
C GLN A 39 43.90 2.82 -33.19
N SER A 40 44.88 3.61 -33.68
CA SER A 40 44.86 4.62 -34.77
C SER A 40 44.69 6.09 -34.34
N ARG A 41 45.21 7.11 -35.04
CA ARG A 41 45.84 7.26 -36.39
C ARG A 41 46.95 8.36 -36.28
N ILE A 42 47.70 8.93 -37.25
CA ILE A 42 47.66 9.11 -38.73
C ILE A 42 49.09 8.86 -39.32
N TYR A 43 49.23 8.90 -40.66
CA TYR A 43 50.43 8.67 -41.49
C TYR A 43 51.28 9.93 -41.79
N SER A 44 52.51 9.74 -42.29
CA SER A 44 52.95 10.17 -43.66
C SER A 44 54.33 9.59 -44.04
N SER A 45 54.65 9.50 -45.35
CA SER A 45 55.83 8.79 -45.89
C SER A 45 56.17 9.17 -47.34
N LEU A 46 57.42 8.91 -47.81
CA LEU A 46 57.92 8.43 -49.14
C LEU A 46 59.45 8.74 -49.34
N PRO A 47 60.19 8.21 -50.37
CA PRO A 47 61.60 7.80 -50.21
C PRO A 47 62.55 8.20 -51.39
N SER A 48 63.51 7.31 -51.75
CA SER A 48 64.30 7.21 -53.00
C SER A 48 65.76 7.77 -53.01
N PRO A 49 66.67 7.36 -53.95
CA PRO A 49 67.97 6.77 -53.57
C PRO A 49 69.21 7.21 -54.43
N TYR A 50 70.25 6.35 -54.45
CA TYR A 50 71.54 6.38 -55.21
C TYR A 50 72.73 7.15 -54.58
N GLY A 51 73.91 6.51 -54.65
CA GLY A 51 75.23 7.03 -54.23
C GLY A 51 76.21 5.86 -53.94
N ARG A 52 77.39 5.80 -54.56
CA ARG A 52 78.21 4.56 -54.62
C ARG A 52 79.74 4.78 -54.59
N PHE A 53 80.40 4.29 -53.53
CA PHE A 53 81.86 4.05 -53.40
C PHE A 53 82.78 5.29 -53.49
N PRO A 54 84.11 5.22 -53.14
CA PRO A 54 84.95 4.06 -52.77
C PRO A 54 85.60 4.12 -51.36
N PRO A 55 86.26 3.03 -50.89
CA PRO A 55 86.94 2.98 -49.58
C PRO A 55 88.43 3.38 -49.64
N SER A 56 88.96 4.00 -48.58
CA SER A 56 90.41 4.17 -48.36
C SER A 56 90.77 4.61 -46.94
N ALA A 57 92.03 4.34 -46.56
CA ALA A 57 92.80 4.86 -45.42
C ALA A 57 92.30 4.57 -43.98
N GLN A 58 93.14 3.87 -43.22
CA GLN A 58 93.18 3.96 -41.76
C GLN A 58 93.63 5.37 -41.36
N ILE A 59 92.92 6.04 -40.45
CA ILE A 59 93.42 7.23 -39.75
C ILE A 59 93.17 7.03 -38.25
N HIS A 60 94.14 7.43 -37.44
CA HIS A 60 94.19 7.17 -36.00
C HIS A 60 92.99 7.74 -35.23
N GLN A 61 92.69 7.13 -34.09
CA GLN A 61 91.90 7.79 -33.05
C GLN A 61 92.62 9.08 -32.61
N PRO A 62 91.99 10.27 -32.72
CA PRO A 62 92.44 11.41 -31.93
C PRO A 62 92.00 11.16 -30.50
N VAL A 63 92.91 10.66 -29.66
CA VAL A 63 92.77 10.75 -28.20
C VAL A 63 92.57 12.23 -27.90
N ARG A 64 91.36 12.61 -27.50
CA ARG A 64 91.06 14.01 -27.19
C ARG A 64 91.97 14.44 -26.04
N PRO A 65 92.56 15.65 -26.09
CA PRO A 65 93.21 16.23 -24.92
C PRO A 65 92.25 16.16 -23.74
N THR A 66 92.78 15.87 -22.56
CA THR A 66 92.02 15.77 -21.32
C THR A 66 91.09 16.99 -21.16
N GLU A 67 89.77 16.77 -21.12
CA GLU A 67 88.88 17.79 -20.57
C GLU A 67 89.39 18.17 -19.18
N ASP A 68 89.38 19.46 -18.84
CA ASP A 68 89.59 19.88 -17.46
C ASP A 68 88.56 19.14 -16.61
N SER A 69 89.05 18.30 -15.68
CA SER A 69 88.20 17.46 -14.83
C SER A 69 87.18 18.31 -14.06
N ALA A 70 87.56 19.54 -13.72
CA ALA A 70 86.67 20.49 -13.09
C ALA A 70 85.55 20.99 -14.03
N GLU A 71 85.75 21.08 -15.35
CA GLU A 71 84.67 21.37 -16.31
C GLU A 71 83.70 20.21 -16.47
N ALA A 72 84.20 18.98 -16.63
CA ALA A 72 83.36 17.80 -16.72
C ALA A 72 82.51 17.62 -15.44
N PHE A 73 83.11 17.86 -14.27
CA PHE A 73 82.42 17.88 -12.98
C PHE A 73 81.38 19.02 -12.90
N ARG A 74 81.72 20.25 -13.32
CA ARG A 74 80.77 21.38 -13.40
C ARG A 74 79.57 21.04 -14.30
N ARG A 75 79.80 20.47 -15.48
CA ARG A 75 78.76 20.02 -16.43
C ARG A 75 77.85 18.96 -15.82
N ASN A 76 78.43 17.95 -15.16
CA ASN A 76 77.66 16.89 -14.49
C ASN A 76 76.85 17.41 -13.29
N ALA A 77 77.43 18.28 -12.46
CA ALA A 77 76.73 18.90 -11.33
C ALA A 77 75.54 19.76 -11.79
N VAL A 78 75.71 20.58 -12.82
CA VAL A 78 74.62 21.38 -13.41
C VAL A 78 73.54 20.47 -14.00
N ALA A 79 73.91 19.40 -14.72
CA ALA A 79 72.95 18.43 -15.25
C ALA A 79 72.14 17.74 -14.15
N LYS A 80 72.78 17.34 -13.04
CA LYS A 80 72.13 16.71 -11.89
C LYS A 80 71.21 17.66 -11.11
N ILE A 81 71.60 18.94 -10.99
CA ILE A 81 70.73 19.98 -10.42
C ILE A 81 69.51 20.20 -11.31
N LEU A 82 69.69 20.28 -12.64
CA LEU A 82 68.58 20.42 -13.59
C LEU A 82 67.65 19.21 -13.58
N GLU A 83 68.18 17.99 -13.49
CA GLU A 83 67.41 16.75 -13.35
C GLU A 83 66.57 16.76 -12.06
N ASN A 84 67.15 17.18 -10.94
CA ASN A 84 66.44 17.32 -9.67
C ASN A 84 65.35 18.40 -9.75
N VAL A 85 65.65 19.59 -10.26
CA VAL A 85 64.63 20.66 -10.43
C VAL A 85 63.49 20.21 -11.35
N HIS A 86 63.77 19.45 -12.41
CA HIS A 86 62.72 18.87 -13.25
C HIS A 86 61.90 17.78 -12.53
N ARG A 87 62.55 16.93 -11.73
CA ARG A 87 61.91 15.91 -10.89
C ARG A 87 60.99 16.56 -9.85
N ASP A 88 61.48 17.57 -9.14
CA ASP A 88 60.76 18.28 -8.07
C ASP A 88 59.60 19.09 -8.64
N ALA A 89 59.80 19.82 -9.74
CA ALA A 89 58.73 20.55 -10.43
C ALA A 89 57.66 19.61 -11.01
N ALA A 90 58.03 18.40 -11.45
CA ALA A 90 57.08 17.38 -11.87
C ALA A 90 56.40 16.68 -10.67
N GLY A 91 57.05 16.61 -9.51
CA GLY A 91 56.44 16.17 -8.25
C GLY A 91 55.37 17.15 -7.77
N LEU A 92 55.71 18.45 -7.73
CA LEU A 92 54.81 19.53 -7.33
C LEU A 92 53.56 19.62 -8.24
N ARG A 93 53.72 19.49 -9.56
CA ARG A 93 52.57 19.43 -10.47
C ARG A 93 51.63 18.27 -10.17
N ARG A 94 52.16 17.04 -9.99
CA ARG A 94 51.33 15.88 -9.64
C ARG A 94 50.64 16.01 -8.28
N ALA A 95 51.28 16.67 -7.32
CA ALA A 95 50.67 16.98 -6.03
C ALA A 95 49.49 17.95 -6.21
N GLN A 96 49.66 19.04 -6.96
CA GLN A 96 48.58 19.99 -7.26
C GLN A 96 47.45 19.38 -8.11
N GLU A 97 47.78 18.51 -9.06
CA GLU A 97 46.82 17.75 -9.86
C GLU A 97 45.97 16.85 -8.94
N ALA A 98 46.59 16.09 -8.03
CA ALA A 98 45.90 15.24 -7.06
C ALA A 98 45.08 16.02 -6.01
N GLU A 99 45.58 17.16 -5.53
CA GLU A 99 44.83 18.06 -4.63
C GLU A 99 43.59 18.65 -5.33
N MET A 100 43.73 19.04 -6.60
CA MET A 100 42.61 19.53 -7.41
C MET A 100 41.57 18.44 -7.67
N GLU A 101 41.98 17.22 -8.04
CA GLU A 101 41.07 16.08 -8.17
C GLU A 101 40.35 15.74 -6.86
N ALA A 102 41.06 15.78 -5.72
CA ALA A 102 40.47 15.57 -4.41
C ALA A 102 39.39 16.63 -4.10
N ILE A 103 39.69 17.92 -4.28
CA ILE A 103 38.74 19.03 -4.06
C ILE A 103 37.51 18.90 -4.97
N LEU A 104 37.71 18.58 -6.26
CA LEU A 104 36.61 18.37 -7.20
C LEU A 104 35.74 17.17 -6.82
N SER A 105 36.34 16.07 -6.34
CA SER A 105 35.57 14.89 -5.88
C SER A 105 34.69 15.22 -4.66
N VAL A 106 35.20 16.03 -3.72
CA VAL A 106 34.46 16.53 -2.56
C VAL A 106 33.34 17.47 -3.00
N GLN A 107 33.60 18.37 -3.96
CA GLN A 107 32.59 19.28 -4.52
C GLN A 107 31.44 18.51 -5.18
N VAL A 108 31.73 17.44 -5.94
CA VAL A 108 30.71 16.56 -6.53
C VAL A 108 29.90 15.84 -5.45
N ASN A 109 30.55 15.31 -4.40
CA ASN A 109 29.85 14.64 -3.30
C ASN A 109 28.94 15.60 -2.52
N LEU A 110 29.43 16.79 -2.16
CA LEU A 110 28.65 17.83 -1.47
C LEU A 110 27.47 18.30 -2.31
N ARG A 111 27.64 18.44 -3.64
CA ARG A 111 26.55 18.77 -4.55
C ARG A 111 25.48 17.68 -4.59
N GLY A 112 25.88 16.42 -4.76
CA GLY A 112 24.94 15.29 -4.78
C GLY A 112 24.13 15.21 -3.48
N ARG A 113 24.79 15.34 -2.32
CA ARG A 113 24.12 15.39 -1.02
C ARG A 113 23.21 16.61 -0.83
N GLY A 114 23.54 17.75 -1.45
CA GLY A 114 22.64 18.91 -1.49
C GLY A 114 21.38 18.64 -2.31
N GLU A 115 21.52 18.00 -3.48
CA GLU A 115 20.41 17.61 -4.35
C GLU A 115 19.53 16.52 -3.68
N GLU A 116 20.14 15.58 -2.95
CA GLU A 116 19.44 14.58 -2.11
C GLU A 116 18.64 15.24 -0.96
N LEU A 117 19.22 16.21 -0.24
CA LEU A 117 18.53 16.92 0.84
C LEU A 117 17.37 17.79 0.33
N VAL A 118 17.52 18.42 -0.84
CA VAL A 118 16.43 19.18 -1.49
C VAL A 118 15.29 18.26 -1.93
N ARG A 119 15.60 17.04 -2.41
CA ARG A 119 14.59 16.02 -2.70
C ARG A 119 13.88 15.55 -1.42
N GLY A 120 14.62 15.13 -0.39
CA GLY A 120 14.03 14.65 0.86
C GLY A 120 13.17 15.71 1.56
N LEU A 121 13.58 16.99 1.52
CA LEU A 121 12.77 18.10 2.05
C LEU A 121 11.46 18.30 1.27
N ARG A 122 11.48 18.10 -0.05
CA ARG A 122 10.26 18.11 -0.88
C ARG A 122 9.33 16.95 -0.49
N GLU A 123 9.88 15.73 -0.45
CA GLU A 123 9.14 14.52 -0.13
C GLU A 123 8.46 14.64 1.25
N MET A 124 9.18 15.15 2.26
CA MET A 124 8.62 15.47 3.60
C MET A 124 7.49 16.52 3.59
N VAL A 125 7.54 17.52 2.70
CA VAL A 125 6.48 18.53 2.59
C VAL A 125 5.24 17.95 1.91
N GLU A 126 5.42 17.18 0.83
CA GLU A 126 4.33 16.50 0.12
C GLU A 126 3.67 15.44 1.03
N GLU A 127 4.43 14.70 1.85
CA GLU A 127 3.92 13.81 2.90
C GLU A 127 3.15 14.57 3.99
N LYS A 128 3.69 15.68 4.50
CA LYS A 128 3.02 16.53 5.51
C LYS A 128 1.66 17.02 5.00
N GLU A 129 1.61 17.57 3.79
CA GLU A 129 0.38 18.08 3.19
C GLU A 129 -0.65 16.96 2.95
N GLY A 130 -0.19 15.75 2.60
CA GLY A 130 -1.04 14.56 2.53
C GLY A 130 -1.61 14.12 3.89
N LEU A 131 -0.79 14.14 4.94
CA LEU A 131 -1.22 13.82 6.31
C LEU A 131 -2.20 14.86 6.88
N GLU A 132 -2.02 16.14 6.57
CA GLU A 132 -2.95 17.21 6.97
C GLU A 132 -4.33 17.04 6.28
N GLN A 133 -4.35 16.66 5.00
CA GLN A 133 -5.58 16.33 4.28
C GLN A 133 -6.28 15.09 4.86
N GLN A 134 -5.52 14.04 5.19
CA GLN A 134 -6.06 12.84 5.84
C GLN A 134 -6.62 13.14 7.24
N LEU A 135 -5.93 13.97 8.03
CA LEU A 135 -6.40 14.41 9.34
C LEU A 135 -7.71 15.21 9.23
N GLN A 136 -7.81 16.15 8.29
CA GLN A 136 -9.03 16.91 8.05
C GLN A 136 -10.20 15.99 7.65
N LEU A 137 -9.96 14.99 6.80
CA LEU A 137 -10.98 14.00 6.41
C LEU A 137 -11.43 13.16 7.61
N VAL A 138 -10.50 12.69 8.45
CA VAL A 138 -10.83 11.90 9.65
C VAL A 138 -11.65 12.74 10.62
N LEU A 139 -11.24 13.98 10.93
CA LEU A 139 -11.98 14.88 11.81
C LEU A 139 -13.41 15.15 11.31
N MET A 140 -13.57 15.50 10.03
CA MET A 140 -14.89 15.77 9.46
C MET A 140 -15.79 14.52 9.45
N ASN A 141 -15.23 13.33 9.25
CA ASN A 141 -15.97 12.07 9.39
C ASN A 141 -16.34 11.79 10.85
N THR A 142 -15.46 12.10 11.82
CA THR A 142 -15.75 12.00 13.25
C THR A 142 -16.89 12.95 13.65
N ASP A 143 -16.88 14.20 13.21
CA ASP A 143 -17.97 15.17 13.49
C ASP A 143 -19.34 14.68 12.97
N VAL A 144 -19.36 14.08 11.77
CA VAL A 144 -20.57 13.46 11.19
C VAL A 144 -21.03 12.25 12.00
N LEU A 145 -20.11 11.36 12.38
CA LEU A 145 -20.43 10.16 13.16
C LEU A 145 -20.88 10.50 14.58
N GLU A 146 -20.26 11.49 15.24
CA GLU A 146 -20.70 11.99 16.55
C GLU A 146 -22.08 12.64 16.46
N SER A 147 -22.33 13.45 15.43
CA SER A 147 -23.64 14.08 15.21
C SER A 147 -24.73 13.04 15.02
N TRP A 148 -24.48 12.01 14.19
CA TRP A 148 -25.39 10.89 13.97
C TRP A 148 -25.59 10.03 15.23
N ALA A 149 -24.52 9.78 15.99
CA ALA A 149 -24.59 9.03 17.24
C ALA A 149 -25.45 9.75 18.29
N ARG A 150 -25.23 11.05 18.50
CA ARG A 150 -26.02 11.88 19.42
C ARG A 150 -27.49 11.96 19.01
N GLU A 151 -27.77 12.07 17.70
CA GLU A 151 -29.15 12.05 17.19
C GLU A 151 -29.82 10.69 17.39
N THR A 152 -29.08 9.59 17.19
CA THR A 152 -29.57 8.21 17.35
C THR A 152 -29.78 7.85 18.83
N GLU A 153 -28.90 8.28 19.72
CA GLU A 153 -29.03 8.13 21.17
C GLU A 153 -30.21 8.94 21.71
N GLY A 154 -30.39 10.19 21.25
CA GLY A 154 -31.57 11.00 21.58
C GLY A 154 -32.89 10.35 21.13
N LYS A 155 -32.92 9.74 19.93
CA LYS A 155 -34.05 8.94 19.44
C LYS A 155 -34.26 7.64 20.23
N ARG A 156 -33.21 7.09 20.84
CA ARG A 156 -33.26 5.83 21.61
C ARG A 156 -33.63 6.04 23.09
N SER A 157 -33.26 7.15 23.70
CA SER A 157 -33.55 7.42 25.12
C SER A 157 -35.05 7.46 25.45
N GLY A 158 -35.90 7.75 24.46
CA GLY A 158 -37.37 7.62 24.56
C GLY A 158 -37.93 6.26 24.09
N ARG A 159 -37.08 5.25 23.84
CA ARG A 159 -37.42 4.01 23.11
C ARG A 159 -36.97 2.72 23.80
N ASP A 160 -36.34 2.78 24.97
CA ASP A 160 -35.91 1.59 25.74
C ASP A 160 -37.09 0.78 26.35
N VAL A 161 -38.33 1.25 26.19
CA VAL A 161 -39.56 0.51 26.53
C VAL A 161 -40.54 0.55 25.35
N LEU A 162 -40.13 0.02 24.20
CA LEU A 162 -41.06 -0.42 23.15
C LEU A 162 -41.14 -1.93 23.12
N ASP A 163 -42.34 -2.45 22.88
CA ASP A 163 -42.54 -3.83 22.46
C ASP A 163 -41.96 -4.03 21.04
N ALA A 164 -41.45 -5.22 20.76
CA ALA A 164 -40.95 -5.56 19.43
C ALA A 164 -42.06 -5.50 18.36
N ASP A 165 -43.29 -5.85 18.76
CA ASP A 165 -44.47 -5.84 17.90
C ASP A 165 -44.93 -4.40 17.54
N GLU A 166 -44.63 -3.41 18.38
CA GLU A 166 -44.89 -1.99 18.10
C GLU A 166 -43.85 -1.35 17.15
N VAL A 167 -42.70 -2.01 16.90
CA VAL A 167 -41.66 -1.47 16.02
C VAL A 167 -42.05 -1.52 14.54
N PHE A 168 -42.95 -2.43 14.14
CA PHE A 168 -43.26 -2.73 12.73
C PHE A 168 -44.76 -2.73 12.43
N GLU A 169 -45.36 -1.53 12.35
CA GLU A 169 -46.76 -1.39 11.97
C GLU A 169 -47.07 -1.80 10.51
N PRO A 170 -48.23 -2.41 10.24
CA PRO A 170 -48.73 -2.64 8.88
C PRO A 170 -49.00 -1.33 8.11
N ALA A 171 -48.53 -1.27 6.86
CA ALA A 171 -48.51 -0.04 6.04
C ALA A 171 -49.88 0.60 5.74
N ASP A 172 -50.98 -0.14 5.84
CA ASP A 172 -52.33 0.43 5.95
C ASP A 172 -53.24 -0.43 6.83
N GLY A 173 -54.39 0.13 7.24
CA GLY A 173 -55.37 -0.57 8.07
C GLY A 173 -55.97 -1.84 7.44
N LEU A 174 -55.82 -2.04 6.13
CA LEU A 174 -56.30 -3.22 5.42
C LEU A 174 -55.26 -4.34 5.45
N SER A 175 -53.97 -4.01 5.30
CA SER A 175 -52.86 -4.91 5.63
C SER A 175 -52.89 -5.32 7.11
N ARG A 176 -53.22 -4.40 8.03
CA ARG A 176 -53.44 -4.70 9.45
C ARG A 176 -54.55 -5.75 9.63
N GLN A 177 -55.73 -5.50 9.06
CA GLN A 177 -56.85 -6.46 9.11
C GLN A 177 -56.49 -7.83 8.51
N ILE A 178 -55.72 -7.87 7.41
CA ILE A 178 -55.26 -9.12 6.81
C ILE A 178 -54.30 -9.86 7.76
N LEU A 179 -53.37 -9.14 8.40
CA LEU A 179 -52.40 -9.71 9.34
C LEU A 179 -53.11 -10.28 10.59
N GLU A 180 -53.93 -9.46 11.25
CA GLU A 180 -54.69 -9.83 12.46
C GLU A 180 -55.58 -11.05 12.25
N CYS A 181 -56.39 -11.06 11.18
CA CYS A 181 -57.22 -12.22 10.87
C CYS A 181 -56.40 -13.46 10.47
N THR A 182 -55.22 -13.30 9.85
CA THR A 182 -54.36 -14.46 9.49
C THR A 182 -53.70 -15.05 10.74
N ALA A 183 -53.25 -14.21 11.68
CA ALA A 183 -52.76 -14.66 12.98
C ALA A 183 -53.86 -15.37 13.80
N ALA A 184 -55.07 -14.83 13.81
CA ALA A 184 -56.22 -15.46 14.45
C ALA A 184 -56.62 -16.79 13.78
N GLU A 185 -56.57 -16.88 12.45
CA GLU A 185 -56.82 -18.13 11.72
C GLU A 185 -55.84 -19.25 12.12
N LEU A 186 -54.55 -18.93 12.21
CA LEU A 186 -53.50 -19.88 12.60
C LEU A 186 -53.58 -20.27 14.08
N GLY A 187 -53.83 -19.32 14.98
CA GLY A 187 -54.04 -19.60 16.40
C GLY A 187 -55.28 -20.49 16.65
N VAL A 188 -56.29 -20.42 15.79
CA VAL A 188 -57.42 -21.37 15.82
C VAL A 188 -56.98 -22.78 15.38
N GLU A 189 -56.07 -22.94 14.43
CA GLU A 189 -55.55 -24.26 14.04
C GLU A 189 -54.68 -24.89 15.16
N ASP A 190 -53.80 -24.10 15.80
CA ASP A 190 -52.99 -24.54 16.94
C ASP A 190 -53.83 -24.92 18.17
N THR A 191 -54.91 -24.18 18.45
CA THR A 191 -55.82 -24.51 19.56
C THR A 191 -56.68 -25.74 19.26
N ILE A 192 -57.12 -25.96 18.01
CA ILE A 192 -57.82 -27.19 17.61
C ILE A 192 -56.88 -28.40 17.73
N TYR A 193 -55.62 -28.29 17.28
CA TYR A 193 -54.61 -29.34 17.44
C TYR A 193 -54.36 -29.68 18.93
N SER A 194 -54.24 -28.64 19.77
CA SER A 194 -54.08 -28.80 21.22
C SER A 194 -55.29 -29.47 21.89
N LEU A 195 -56.51 -29.16 21.42
CA LEU A 195 -57.76 -29.78 21.90
C LEU A 195 -57.91 -31.24 21.47
N ASP A 196 -57.49 -31.60 20.26
CA ASP A 196 -57.49 -32.99 19.78
C ASP A 196 -56.55 -33.86 20.63
N LYS A 197 -55.33 -33.37 20.89
CA LYS A 197 -54.41 -34.00 21.84
C LYS A 197 -55.02 -34.13 23.25
N ALA A 198 -55.64 -33.07 23.78
CA ALA A 198 -56.22 -33.07 25.12
C ALA A 198 -57.40 -34.06 25.29
N VAL A 199 -58.18 -34.35 24.23
CA VAL A 199 -59.23 -35.38 24.29
C VAL A 199 -58.66 -36.79 24.12
N GLN A 200 -57.59 -36.98 23.33
CA GLN A 200 -56.87 -38.26 23.23
C GLN A 200 -56.18 -38.63 24.56
N GLU A 201 -55.62 -37.66 25.28
CA GLU A 201 -55.03 -37.83 26.62
C GLU A 201 -56.09 -37.92 27.74
N GLY A 202 -57.39 -37.78 27.41
CA GLY A 202 -58.50 -37.88 28.37
C GLY A 202 -58.64 -36.69 29.33
N ALA A 203 -57.88 -35.61 29.13
CA ALA A 203 -57.90 -34.41 29.96
C ALA A 203 -59.19 -33.57 29.80
N ILE A 204 -59.90 -33.72 28.68
CA ILE A 204 -61.21 -33.11 28.44
C ILE A 204 -62.24 -34.15 27.98
N THR A 205 -63.52 -33.93 28.29
CA THR A 205 -64.60 -34.78 27.80
C THR A 205 -64.88 -34.54 26.31
N PHE A 206 -65.23 -35.60 25.58
CA PHE A 206 -65.60 -35.52 24.16
C PHE A 206 -66.75 -34.53 23.88
N GLU A 207 -67.71 -34.44 24.80
CA GLU A 207 -68.80 -33.46 24.77
C GLU A 207 -68.32 -32.01 24.92
N SER A 208 -67.20 -31.76 25.61
CA SER A 208 -66.56 -30.45 25.70
C SER A 208 -65.78 -30.14 24.41
N TYR A 209 -64.95 -31.10 23.97
CA TYR A 209 -64.19 -31.04 22.71
C TYR A 209 -65.09 -30.65 21.51
N LEU A 210 -66.19 -31.37 21.30
CA LEU A 210 -67.13 -31.08 20.20
C LEU A 210 -67.87 -29.74 20.32
N LYS A 211 -67.91 -29.10 21.49
CA LYS A 211 -68.48 -27.75 21.66
C LYS A 211 -67.43 -26.70 21.31
N SER A 212 -66.21 -26.85 21.84
CA SER A 212 -65.08 -25.96 21.57
C SER A 212 -64.68 -25.94 20.10
N VAL A 213 -64.49 -27.10 19.47
CA VAL A 213 -64.11 -27.18 18.04
C VAL A 213 -65.18 -26.57 17.12
N ARG A 214 -66.47 -26.81 17.39
CA ARG A 214 -67.55 -26.16 16.60
C ARG A 214 -67.57 -24.64 16.74
N ALA A 215 -67.25 -24.11 17.93
CA ALA A 215 -67.14 -22.67 18.15
C ALA A 215 -65.94 -22.08 17.39
N LEU A 216 -64.77 -22.72 17.51
CA LEU A 216 -63.52 -22.34 16.87
C LEU A 216 -63.61 -22.40 15.34
N CYS A 217 -64.10 -23.49 14.74
CA CYS A 217 -64.27 -23.59 13.29
C CYS A 217 -65.25 -22.54 12.73
N ARG A 218 -66.28 -22.15 13.50
CA ARG A 218 -67.18 -21.06 13.13
C ARG A 218 -66.46 -19.71 13.12
N GLU A 219 -65.57 -19.47 14.09
CA GLU A 219 -64.75 -18.26 14.11
C GLU A 219 -63.73 -18.24 12.97
N GLN A 220 -63.04 -19.36 12.74
CA GLN A 220 -62.11 -19.55 11.62
C GLN A 220 -62.74 -19.22 10.26
N PHE A 221 -64.01 -19.61 10.06
CA PHE A 221 -64.76 -19.26 8.85
C PHE A 221 -64.91 -17.73 8.67
N PHE A 222 -65.17 -16.99 9.75
CA PHE A 222 -65.26 -15.53 9.68
C PHE A 222 -63.90 -14.87 9.43
N HIS A 223 -62.81 -15.38 10.04
CA HIS A 223 -61.45 -14.92 9.75
C HIS A 223 -61.10 -15.16 8.27
N ARG A 224 -61.26 -16.39 7.77
CA ARG A 224 -61.04 -16.77 6.35
C ARG A 224 -61.85 -15.92 5.38
N ALA A 225 -63.14 -15.73 5.65
CA ALA A 225 -64.03 -14.90 4.82
C ALA A 225 -63.65 -13.40 4.85
N THR A 226 -63.11 -12.91 5.97
CA THR A 226 -62.63 -11.53 6.11
C THR A 226 -61.33 -11.34 5.36
N ILE A 227 -60.37 -12.25 5.51
CA ILE A 227 -59.09 -12.26 4.77
C ILE A 227 -59.34 -12.25 3.25
N ALA A 228 -60.23 -13.10 2.75
CA ALA A 228 -60.53 -13.18 1.33
C ALA A 228 -61.08 -11.85 0.77
N LYS A 229 -62.01 -11.21 1.49
CA LYS A 229 -62.57 -9.89 1.14
C LYS A 229 -61.52 -8.78 1.24
N ALA A 230 -60.74 -8.77 2.32
CA ALA A 230 -59.73 -7.75 2.56
C ALA A 230 -58.59 -7.81 1.53
N ARG A 231 -58.09 -9.00 1.18
CA ARG A 231 -57.11 -9.20 0.11
C ARG A 231 -57.63 -8.73 -1.25
N ALA A 232 -58.89 -9.05 -1.60
CA ALA A 232 -59.50 -8.57 -2.84
C ALA A 232 -59.58 -7.03 -2.88
N ALA A 233 -60.07 -6.40 -1.81
CA ALA A 233 -60.12 -4.94 -1.69
C ALA A 233 -58.72 -4.30 -1.72
N HIS A 234 -57.69 -4.94 -1.15
CA HIS A 234 -56.32 -4.45 -1.14
C HIS A 234 -55.71 -4.47 -2.55
N VAL A 235 -55.91 -5.55 -3.32
CA VAL A 235 -55.50 -5.62 -4.73
C VAL A 235 -56.20 -4.54 -5.57
N THR A 236 -57.50 -4.32 -5.38
CA THR A 236 -58.22 -3.21 -6.03
C THR A 236 -57.66 -1.85 -5.64
N ARG A 237 -57.33 -1.63 -4.36
CA ARG A 237 -56.75 -0.38 -3.85
C ARG A 237 -55.35 -0.12 -4.43
N LEU A 238 -54.51 -1.16 -4.57
CA LEU A 238 -53.20 -1.06 -5.20
C LEU A 238 -53.33 -0.73 -6.69
N ALA A 239 -54.17 -1.45 -7.43
CA ALA A 239 -54.41 -1.21 -8.86
C ALA A 239 -54.88 0.23 -9.14
N ALA A 240 -55.74 0.78 -8.27
CA ALA A 240 -56.21 2.17 -8.37
C ALA A 240 -55.12 3.23 -8.09
N ARG A 241 -53.96 2.87 -7.52
CA ARG A 241 -52.83 3.79 -7.26
C ARG A 241 -51.76 3.77 -8.36
N VAL A 242 -51.68 2.71 -9.17
CA VAL A 242 -50.75 2.59 -10.30
C VAL A 242 -50.81 3.77 -11.30
N PRO A 243 -51.98 4.29 -11.74
CA PRO A 243 -52.02 5.33 -12.78
C PRO A 243 -51.50 6.71 -12.35
N LEU A 244 -51.15 6.92 -11.07
CA LEU A 244 -50.65 8.21 -10.57
C LEU A 244 -49.12 8.39 -10.69
N TYR A 245 -48.41 7.39 -11.25
CA TYR A 245 -46.95 7.42 -11.47
C TYR A 245 -46.58 7.19 -12.95
N ALA A 246 -47.53 7.39 -13.87
CA ALA A 246 -47.40 7.07 -15.29
C ALA A 246 -47.62 8.30 -16.22
N SER A 247 -47.32 9.49 -15.72
CA SER A 247 -47.43 10.80 -16.40
C SER A 247 -46.33 11.74 -15.93
#